data_AF-K9EJD2-F1
#
_entry.id   AF-K9EJD2-F1
#
_cell.length_a   1.000
_cell.length_b   1.000
_cell.length_c   1.000
_cell.angle_alpha   90.00
_cell.angle_beta   90.00
_cell.angle_gamma   90.00
#
_symmetry.space_group_name_H-M   'P 1'
#
loop_
_entity.id
_entity.type
_entity.pdbx_description
1 polymer ?
#
loop_
_entity_poly.entity_id
_entity_poly.type
_entity_poly.pdbx_seq_one_letter_code
_entity_poly.pdbx_strand_id
1 'polypeptide(L)'
;MARLCMKEISKALIEMISDESPYASKDMLCGARGAVFREIFIFHYPGFIKEVQKHVPGITKDEELLCMLIALGQSADEIEQLFCLSAEQIYMFRKAVCWKMRLEEEKLLADKLREILER
;
A
#
# COMPACT_ATOMS: atom_id res chain seq x y z
N MET A 1 4.02 -3.04 -26.84
CA MET A 1 4.19 -3.07 -25.37
C MET A 1 3.11 -3.96 -24.80
N ALA A 2 3.51 -5.11 -24.25
CA ALA A 2 2.56 -6.03 -23.62
C ALA A 2 1.86 -5.31 -22.47
N ARG A 3 0.52 -5.25 -22.50
CA ARG A 3 -0.26 -4.84 -21.34
C ARG A 3 -0.14 -5.99 -20.34
N LEU A 4 0.78 -5.89 -19.39
CA LEU A 4 0.77 -6.76 -18.22
C LEU A 4 -0.65 -6.67 -17.61
N CYS A 5 -1.25 -7.83 -17.37
CA CYS A 5 -2.52 -7.93 -16.66
C CYS A 5 -2.35 -7.30 -15.27
N MET A 6 -3.40 -6.68 -14.73
CA MET A 6 -3.41 -6.10 -13.37
C MET A 6 -2.77 -7.04 -12.33
N LYS A 7 -3.02 -8.34 -12.43
CA LYS A 7 -2.45 -9.36 -11.55
C LYS A 7 -0.94 -9.54 -11.70
N GLU A 8 -0.41 -9.41 -12.92
CA GLU A 8 1.04 -9.51 -13.17
C GLU A 8 1.78 -8.28 -12.65
N ILE A 9 1.16 -7.10 -12.75
CA ILE A 9 1.70 -5.86 -12.17
C ILE A 9 1.70 -5.94 -10.64
N SER A 10 0.58 -6.36 -10.04
CA SER A 10 0.52 -6.56 -8.59
C SER A 10 1.55 -7.59 -8.13
N LYS A 11 1.72 -8.70 -8.86
CA LYS A 11 2.73 -9.73 -8.57
C LYS A 11 4.15 -9.16 -8.65
N ALA A 12 4.47 -8.38 -9.69
CA ALA A 12 5.79 -7.76 -9.83
C ALA A 12 6.08 -6.74 -8.71
N LEU A 13 5.07 -5.96 -8.30
CA LEU A 13 5.18 -5.04 -7.17
C LEU A 13 5.38 -5.79 -5.85
N ILE A 14 4.67 -6.91 -5.64
CA ILE A 14 4.83 -7.79 -4.48
C ILE A 14 6.22 -8.45 -4.49
N GLU A 15 6.70 -8.95 -5.63
CA GLU A 15 8.04 -9.51 -5.77
C GLU A 15 9.13 -8.46 -5.51
N MET A 16 8.91 -7.20 -5.89
CA MET A 16 9.85 -6.11 -5.58
C MET A 16 10.01 -5.90 -4.08
N ILE A 17 8.95 -6.15 -3.30
CA ILE A 17 8.91 -5.91 -1.85
C ILE A 17 9.15 -7.19 -1.01
N SER A 18 9.10 -8.37 -1.60
CA SER A 18 9.27 -9.65 -0.88
C SER A 18 10.70 -9.90 -0.42
N ASP A 19 10.87 -10.51 0.76
CA ASP A 19 12.15 -10.92 1.38
C ASP A 19 13.11 -11.72 0.46
N GLU A 20 12.60 -12.36 -0.60
CA GLU A 20 13.44 -13.08 -1.58
C GLU A 20 14.08 -12.15 -2.64
N SER A 21 13.64 -10.89 -2.70
CA SER A 21 14.28 -9.88 -3.52
C SER A 21 15.69 -9.63 -2.97
N PRO A 22 16.75 -9.63 -3.80
CA PRO A 22 18.10 -9.25 -3.37
C PRO A 22 18.18 -7.79 -2.85
N TYR A 23 17.07 -7.05 -2.94
CA TYR A 23 16.90 -5.69 -2.44
C TYR A 23 15.92 -5.56 -1.27
N ALA A 24 15.24 -6.65 -0.87
CA ALA A 24 14.37 -6.64 0.30
C ALA A 24 15.21 -6.67 1.57
N SER A 25 14.99 -5.63 2.37
CA SER A 25 15.60 -5.43 3.66
C SER A 25 14.50 -4.87 4.55
N LYS A 26 14.57 -5.13 5.86
CA LYS A 26 13.63 -4.63 6.88
C LYS A 26 13.36 -3.12 6.84
N ASP A 27 14.14 -2.37 6.05
CA ASP A 27 14.08 -0.94 5.86
C ASP A 27 13.66 -0.49 4.46
N MET A 28 12.83 -1.28 3.80
CA MET A 28 12.55 -1.07 2.37
C MET A 28 11.68 0.16 2.09
N LEU A 29 10.76 0.53 2.99
CA LEU A 29 9.89 1.69 2.79
C LEU A 29 10.31 2.93 3.59
N CYS A 30 11.38 2.84 4.38
CA CYS A 30 11.98 4.03 4.99
C CYS A 30 12.89 4.73 3.97
N GLY A 31 12.59 5.99 3.64
CA GLY A 31 13.41 6.81 2.74
C GLY A 31 13.20 6.57 1.23
N ALA A 32 14.30 6.50 0.47
CA ALA A 32 14.28 6.62 -1.00
C ALA A 32 13.56 5.46 -1.72
N ARG A 33 13.61 4.25 -1.16
CA ARG A 33 12.97 3.07 -1.78
C ARG A 33 11.45 3.08 -1.67
N GLY A 34 10.89 3.59 -0.56
CA GLY A 34 9.45 3.85 -0.45
C GLY A 34 8.95 4.86 -1.48
N ALA A 35 9.75 5.90 -1.77
CA ALA A 35 9.44 6.85 -2.84
C ALA A 35 9.43 6.17 -4.23
N VAL A 36 10.41 5.32 -4.53
CA VAL A 36 10.46 4.56 -5.79
C VAL A 36 9.27 3.60 -5.93
N PHE A 37 8.96 2.83 -4.89
CA PHE A 37 7.77 1.96 -4.88
C PHE A 37 6.50 2.77 -5.17
N ARG A 38 6.31 3.90 -4.48
CA ARG A 38 5.18 4.81 -4.70
C ARG A 38 5.11 5.32 -6.13
N GLU A 39 6.24 5.71 -6.71
CA GLU A 39 6.29 6.20 -8.10
C GLU A 39 5.91 5.11 -9.11
N ILE A 40 6.47 3.91 -8.97
CA ILE A 40 6.13 2.76 -9.83
C ILE A 40 4.66 2.39 -9.66
N PHE A 41 4.15 2.35 -8.42
CA PHE A 41 2.75 2.08 -8.15
C PHE A 41 1.83 3.11 -8.83
N ILE A 42 2.10 4.41 -8.65
CA ILE A 42 1.30 5.49 -9.26
C ILE A 42 1.38 5.44 -10.79
N PHE A 43 2.52 5.08 -11.35
CA PHE A 43 2.68 4.91 -12.80
C PHE A 43 1.73 3.84 -13.35
N HIS A 44 1.56 2.72 -12.64
CA HIS A 44 0.67 1.64 -13.05
C HIS A 44 -0.79 1.84 -12.64
N TYR A 45 -1.04 2.51 -11.52
CA TYR A 45 -2.37 2.76 -10.95
C TYR A 45 -2.60 4.26 -10.69
N PRO A 46 -2.62 5.09 -11.75
CA PRO A 46 -2.66 6.55 -11.62
C PRO A 46 -3.94 7.08 -10.96
N GLY A 47 -5.02 6.30 -10.98
CA GLY A 47 -6.29 6.65 -10.34
C GLY A 47 -6.32 6.38 -8.83
N PHE A 48 -5.51 5.44 -8.34
CA PHE A 48 -5.61 4.92 -6.98
C PHE A 48 -5.46 6.01 -5.93
N ILE A 49 -4.35 6.77 -5.98
CA ILE A 49 -4.08 7.84 -5.00
C ILE A 49 -5.12 8.94 -5.07
N LYS A 50 -5.58 9.28 -6.27
CA LYS A 50 -6.61 10.30 -6.46
C LYS A 50 -7.92 9.89 -5.80
N GLU A 51 -8.34 8.64 -5.93
CA GLU A 51 -9.53 8.14 -5.25
C GLU A 51 -9.34 8.03 -3.73
N VAL A 52 -8.19 7.51 -3.27
CA VAL A 52 -7.86 7.47 -1.83
C VAL A 52 -7.90 8.87 -1.21
N GLN A 53 -7.34 9.88 -1.87
CA GLN A 53 -7.34 11.27 -1.41
C GLN A 53 -8.74 11.90 -1.34
N LYS A 54 -9.70 11.47 -2.17
CA LYS A 54 -11.09 11.90 -2.06
C LYS A 54 -11.75 11.38 -0.79
N HIS A 55 -11.42 10.15 -0.39
CA HIS A 55 -11.90 9.55 0.86
C HIS A 55 -11.14 10.08 2.07
N VAL A 56 -9.85 10.36 1.92
CA VAL A 56 -8.94 10.80 2.98
C VAL A 56 -8.23 12.09 2.56
N PRO A 57 -8.88 13.26 2.69
CA PRO A 57 -8.23 14.53 2.39
C PRO A 57 -7.03 14.77 3.32
N GLY A 58 -5.88 15.10 2.74
CA GLY A 58 -4.65 15.32 3.51
C GLY A 58 -3.96 14.04 3.98
N ILE A 59 -4.22 12.89 3.33
CA ILE A 59 -3.49 11.65 3.56
C ILE A 59 -1.96 11.88 3.45
N THR A 60 -1.20 11.34 4.39
CA THR A 60 0.26 11.44 4.36
C THR A 60 0.86 10.45 3.34
N LYS A 61 2.12 10.67 2.93
CA LYS A 61 2.80 9.72 2.03
C LYS A 61 2.93 8.32 2.64
N ASP A 62 3.11 8.25 3.96
CA ASP A 62 3.20 6.97 4.68
C ASP A 62 1.84 6.27 4.72
N GLU A 63 0.75 7.03 4.92
CA GLU A 63 -0.61 6.48 4.83
C GLU A 63 -0.94 6.01 3.41
N GLU A 64 -0.50 6.74 2.38
CA GLU A 64 -0.63 6.31 0.98
C GLU A 64 0.11 5.00 0.72
N LEU A 65 1.35 4.88 1.18
CA LEU A 65 2.15 3.66 1.06
C LEU A 65 1.48 2.48 1.76
N LEU A 66 0.96 2.68 2.97
CA LEU A 66 0.20 1.65 3.69
C LEU A 66 -1.04 1.22 2.89
N CYS A 67 -1.77 2.17 2.32
CA CYS A 67 -2.95 1.88 1.49
C CYS A 67 -2.57 1.04 0.26
N MET A 68 -1.45 1.34 -0.41
CA MET A 68 -0.96 0.57 -1.55
C MET A 68 -0.66 -0.88 -1.17
N LEU A 69 0.06 -1.12 -0.07
CA LEU A 69 0.38 -2.47 0.39
C LEU A 69 -0.86 -3.28 0.75
N ILE A 70 -1.81 -2.66 1.46
CA ILE A 70 -3.07 -3.31 1.81
C ILE A 70 -3.87 -3.64 0.54
N ALA A 71 -3.91 -2.75 -0.45
CA ALA A 71 -4.59 -2.98 -1.73
C ALA A 71 -3.98 -4.15 -2.52
N LEU A 72 -2.65 -4.28 -2.48
CA LEU A 72 -1.91 -5.42 -3.05
C LEU A 72 -2.12 -6.73 -2.27
N GLY A 73 -2.77 -6.69 -1.11
CA GLY A 73 -3.10 -7.87 -0.32
C GLY A 73 -1.98 -8.32 0.62
N GLN A 74 -1.04 -7.43 0.96
CA GLN A 74 -0.03 -7.71 1.99
C GLN A 74 -0.69 -7.87 3.37
N SER A 75 -0.22 -8.86 4.12
CA SER A 75 -0.61 -9.14 5.49
C SER A 75 -0.06 -8.09 6.47
N ALA A 76 -0.58 -8.08 7.71
CA ALA A 76 -0.07 -7.16 8.73
C ALA A 76 1.41 -7.44 9.05
N ASP A 77 1.80 -8.72 9.13
CA ASP A 77 3.17 -9.15 9.41
C ASP A 77 4.15 -8.71 8.31
N GLU A 78 3.76 -8.86 7.03
CA GLU A 78 4.56 -8.39 5.88
C GLU A 78 4.68 -6.87 5.89
N ILE A 79 3.59 -6.15 6.19
CA ILE A 79 3.62 -4.69 6.30
C ILE A 79 4.55 -4.23 7.43
N GLU A 80 4.55 -4.91 8.58
CA GLU A 80 5.46 -4.66 9.70
C GLU A 80 6.93 -4.79 9.30
N GLN A 81 7.25 -5.84 8.54
CA GLN A 81 8.60 -6.05 8.04
C GLN A 81 9.03 -4.99 7.02
N LEU A 82 8.10 -4.42 6.27
CA LEU A 82 8.38 -3.45 5.21
C LEU A 82 8.50 -1.99 5.70
N PHE A 83 7.75 -1.63 6.74
CA PHE A 83 7.59 -0.24 7.19
C PHE A 83 8.58 0.20 8.29
N CYS A 84 9.40 -0.70 8.86
CA CYS A 84 10.18 -0.47 10.09
C CYS A 84 9.34 0.03 11.29
N LEU A 85 8.02 -0.12 11.24
CA LEU A 85 7.12 0.35 12.28
C LEU A 85 6.79 -0.80 13.22
N SER A 86 6.53 -0.48 14.48
CA SER A 86 6.01 -1.49 15.40
C SER A 86 4.59 -1.90 14.99
N ALA A 87 4.18 -3.12 15.38
CA ALA A 87 2.80 -3.60 15.23
C ALA A 87 1.77 -2.58 15.74
N GLU A 88 2.07 -1.93 16.86
CA GLU A 88 1.23 -0.88 17.44
C GLU A 88 1.12 0.35 16.53
N GLN A 89 2.22 0.81 15.95
CA GLN A 89 2.20 1.93 14.99
C GLN A 89 1.40 1.59 13.74
N ILE A 90 1.57 0.38 13.18
CA ILE A 90 0.81 -0.06 12.00
C ILE A 90 -0.68 -0.20 12.32
N TYR A 91 -1.02 -0.74 13.49
CA TYR A 91 -2.39 -0.78 13.96
C TYR A 91 -3.00 0.63 14.07
N MET A 92 -2.27 1.58 14.67
CA MET A 92 -2.72 2.97 14.80
C MET A 92 -2.88 3.65 13.44
N PHE A 93 -1.98 3.41 12.48
CA PHE A 93 -2.10 3.91 11.11
C PHE A 93 -3.33 3.32 10.40
N ARG A 94 -3.54 2.00 10.50
CA ARG A 94 -4.72 1.34 9.93
C ARG A 94 -6.01 1.90 10.51
N LYS A 95 -6.07 2.09 11.83
CA LYS A 95 -7.21 2.73 12.50
C LYS A 95 -7.43 4.16 12.03
N ALA A 96 -6.36 4.94 11.89
CA ALA A 96 -6.44 6.32 11.40
C ALA A 96 -7.01 6.38 9.98
N VAL A 97 -6.49 5.57 9.05
CA VAL A 97 -6.98 5.49 7.67
C VAL A 97 -8.43 5.00 7.63
N CYS A 98 -8.76 3.96 8.39
CA CYS A 98 -10.11 3.40 8.49
C CYS A 98 -11.13 4.45 8.96
N TRP A 99 -10.78 5.22 10.00
CA TRP A 99 -11.61 6.32 10.48
C TRP A 99 -11.73 7.42 9.43
N LYS A 100 -10.62 7.87 8.83
CA LYS A 100 -10.66 8.93 7.81
C LYS A 100 -11.51 8.52 6.60
N MET A 101 -11.48 7.25 6.20
CA MET A 101 -12.33 6.68 5.13
C MET A 101 -13.79 6.46 5.54
N ARG A 102 -14.14 6.67 6.82
CA ARG A 102 -15.47 6.44 7.40
C ARG A 102 -15.94 4.99 7.28
N LEU A 103 -15.01 4.05 7.48
CA LEU A 103 -15.32 2.63 7.49
C LEU A 103 -15.72 2.20 8.91
N GLU A 104 -16.79 1.41 9.00
CA GLU A 104 -17.32 0.90 10.28
C GLU A 104 -16.44 -0.20 10.88
N GLU A 105 -15.77 -0.97 10.02
CA GLU A 105 -14.91 -2.08 10.42
C GLU A 105 -13.58 -2.08 9.67
N GLU A 106 -12.49 -2.39 10.38
CA GLU A 106 -11.14 -2.45 9.80
C GLU A 106 -11.03 -3.48 8.67
N LYS A 107 -11.78 -4.58 8.75
CA LYS A 107 -11.82 -5.62 7.71
C LYS A 107 -12.26 -5.06 6.34
N LEU A 108 -13.07 -4.01 6.33
CA LEU A 108 -13.55 -3.36 5.10
C LEU A 108 -12.49 -2.50 4.43
N LEU A 109 -11.40 -2.16 5.13
CA LEU A 109 -10.34 -1.33 4.57
C LEU A 109 -9.67 -2.01 3.39
N ALA A 110 -9.34 -3.30 3.52
CA ALA A 110 -8.70 -4.06 2.44
C ALA A 110 -9.63 -4.20 1.23
N ASP A 111 -10.90 -4.50 1.45
CA ASP A 111 -11.89 -4.63 0.39
C ASP A 111 -12.10 -3.29 -0.34
N LYS A 112 -12.18 -2.18 0.42
CA LYS A 112 -12.37 -0.85 -0.16
C LYS A 112 -11.16 -0.41 -0.99
N LEU A 113 -9.95 -0.65 -0.49
CA LEU A 113 -8.73 -0.31 -1.20
C LEU A 113 -8.55 -1.18 -2.45
N ARG A 114 -8.91 -2.47 -2.38
CA ARG A 114 -8.92 -3.35 -3.55
C ARG A 114 -9.94 -2.89 -4.59
N GLU A 115 -11.14 -2.49 -4.17
CA GLU A 115 -12.15 -1.91 -5.07
C GLU A 115 -11.61 -0.65 -5.78
N ILE A 116 -10.85 0.20 -5.08
CA ILE A 116 -10.22 1.39 -5.67
C ILE A 116 -9.10 0.99 -6.66
N LEU A 117 -8.35 -0.07 -6.37
CA LEU A 117 -7.25 -0.55 -7.22
C LEU A 117 -7.74 -1.17 -8.53
N GLU A 118 -8.91 -1.81 -8.50
CA GLU A 118 -9.50 -2.53 -9.63
C GLU A 118 -10.30 -1.63 -10.60
N ARG A 119 -10.50 -0.35 -10.26
CA ARG A 119 -11.20 0.66 -11.08
C ARG A 119 -10.31 1.24 -12.18
#